data_AF-A0A0X8LB38-F1
#
_entry.id   AF-A0A0X8LB38-F1
#
_cell.length_a   1.000
_cell.length_b   1.000
_cell.length_c   1.000
_cell.angle_alpha   90.00
_cell.angle_beta   90.00
_cell.angle_gamma   90.00
#
_symmetry.space_group_name_H-M   'P 1'
#
loop_
_entity.id
_entity.type
_entity.pdbx_description
1 polymer ?
#
loop_
_entity_poly.entity_id
_entity_poly.type
_entity_poly.pdbx_seq_one_letter_code
_entity_poly.pdbx_strand_id
1 'polypeptide(L)'
;MVLAELIEQKVDDILEDWSEFARRLGVAPEKLSDQQRRNSAREILLHIAHDMRTGQSADEQIAKSKGEGLEHAPEIVDVAKTHADDRLAHGFTLEELVSEYRALRATVIRHWQAQPYRVNEETIDQIVRFNEAIDQALTESIAKYSASAKSPARPFQWHSGT
;
A
#
# COMPACT_ATOMS: atom_id res chain seq x y z
N MET A 1 16.88 -11.08 -10.06
CA MET A 1 15.41 -11.22 -9.90
C MET A 1 14.80 -9.84 -10.09
N VAL A 2 13.72 -9.73 -10.86
CA VAL A 2 13.00 -8.45 -11.00
C VAL A 2 12.14 -8.20 -9.75
N LEU A 3 11.92 -6.93 -9.39
CA LEU A 3 11.24 -6.54 -8.16
C LEU A 3 9.78 -7.01 -8.10
N ALA A 4 9.03 -6.92 -9.21
CA ALA A 4 7.67 -7.44 -9.27
C ALA A 4 7.62 -8.96 -9.03
N GLU A 5 8.58 -9.71 -9.61
CA GLU A 5 8.70 -11.15 -9.41
C GLU A 5 9.04 -11.50 -7.96
N LEU A 6 9.93 -10.73 -7.32
CA LEU A 6 10.20 -10.89 -5.90
C LEU A 6 8.94 -10.72 -5.08
N ILE A 7 8.18 -9.64 -5.31
CA ILE A 7 6.96 -9.36 -4.54
C ILE A 7 6.01 -10.54 -4.68
N GLU A 8 5.75 -11.04 -5.89
CA GLU A 8 4.85 -12.18 -6.11
C GLU A 8 5.32 -13.47 -5.46
N GLN A 9 6.61 -13.80 -5.58
CA GLN A 9 7.16 -15.07 -5.08
C GLN A 9 7.42 -15.06 -3.56
N LYS A 10 7.64 -13.88 -2.97
CA LYS A 10 8.10 -13.71 -1.59
C LYS A 10 7.16 -12.86 -0.74
N VAL A 11 5.92 -12.65 -1.17
CA VAL A 11 4.94 -11.83 -0.45
C VAL A 11 4.75 -12.30 0.99
N ASP A 12 4.76 -13.60 1.26
CA ASP A 12 4.59 -14.14 2.62
C ASP A 12 5.75 -13.74 3.54
N ASP A 13 6.98 -13.98 3.09
CA ASP A 13 8.22 -13.63 3.80
C ASP A 13 8.31 -12.10 4.04
N ILE A 14 7.96 -11.29 3.01
CA ILE A 14 7.94 -9.83 3.09
C ILE A 14 6.93 -9.35 4.15
N LEU A 15 5.74 -9.94 4.19
CA LEU A 15 4.67 -9.52 5.09
C LEU A 15 4.89 -9.96 6.53
N GLU A 16 5.59 -11.07 6.74
CA GLU A 16 6.07 -11.47 8.06
C GLU A 16 7.06 -10.44 8.63
N ASP A 17 8.09 -10.11 7.87
CA ASP A 17 9.09 -9.11 8.26
C ASP A 17 8.48 -7.71 8.42
N TRP A 18 7.54 -7.34 7.55
CA TRP A 18 6.83 -6.07 7.66
C TRP A 18 5.97 -6.01 8.92
N SER A 19 5.26 -7.09 9.25
CA SER A 19 4.45 -7.17 10.47
C SER A 19 5.31 -7.04 11.72
N GLU A 20 6.48 -7.68 11.76
CA GLU A 20 7.46 -7.47 12.83
C GLU A 20 7.95 -6.02 12.90
N PHE A 21 8.29 -5.44 11.74
CA PHE A 21 8.81 -4.09 11.69
C PHE A 21 7.79 -3.05 12.13
N ALA A 22 6.54 -3.17 11.68
CA ALA A 22 5.43 -2.32 12.10
C ALA A 22 5.19 -2.41 13.62
N ARG A 23 5.27 -3.61 14.21
CA ARG A 23 5.18 -3.81 15.67
C ARG A 23 6.32 -3.11 16.40
N ARG A 24 7.57 -3.25 15.94
CA ARG A 24 8.74 -2.57 16.54
C ARG A 24 8.65 -1.05 16.48
N LEU A 25 8.02 -0.50 15.44
CA LEU A 25 7.78 0.93 15.30
C LEU A 25 6.59 1.44 16.14
N GLY A 26 5.91 0.57 16.89
CA GLY A 26 4.74 0.95 17.69
C GLY A 26 3.52 1.29 16.86
N VAL A 27 3.47 0.86 15.59
CA VAL A 27 2.35 1.15 14.69
C VAL A 27 1.17 0.26 15.07
N ALA A 28 0.25 0.83 15.87
CA ALA A 28 -1.05 0.25 16.19
C ALA A 28 -1.05 -1.27 16.45
N PRO A 29 -0.17 -1.80 17.36
CA PRO A 29 -0.03 -3.24 17.54
C PRO A 29 -1.33 -3.91 18.03
N GLU A 30 -2.18 -3.19 18.77
CA GLU A 30 -3.41 -3.73 19.37
C GLU A 30 -4.68 -3.48 18.53
N LYS A 31 -4.61 -2.70 17.45
CA LYS A 31 -5.80 -2.29 16.67
C LYS A 31 -6.25 -3.34 15.64
N LEU A 32 -5.33 -4.22 15.22
CA LEU A 32 -5.60 -5.29 14.26
C LEU A 32 -4.84 -6.55 14.64
N SER A 33 -5.47 -7.70 14.38
CA SER A 33 -4.74 -8.97 14.36
C SER A 33 -3.66 -8.97 13.26
N ASP A 34 -2.58 -9.73 13.47
CA ASP A 34 -1.53 -9.88 12.47
C ASP A 34 -2.11 -10.39 11.13
N GLN A 35 -3.14 -11.22 11.17
CA GLN A 35 -3.78 -11.74 9.95
C GLN A 35 -4.50 -10.65 9.15
N GLN A 36 -5.33 -9.82 9.79
CA GLN A 36 -6.01 -8.71 9.10
C GLN A 36 -5.00 -7.73 8.50
N ARG A 37 -3.94 -7.45 9.27
CA ARG A 37 -2.86 -6.56 8.85
C ARG A 37 -2.16 -7.10 7.60
N ARG A 38 -1.74 -8.39 7.60
CA ARG A 38 -1.09 -9.05 6.46
C ARG A 38 -2.01 -9.19 5.25
N ASN A 39 -3.30 -9.47 5.45
CA ASN A 39 -4.25 -9.59 4.33
C ASN A 39 -4.34 -8.29 3.53
N SER A 40 -4.59 -7.17 4.21
CA SER A 40 -4.70 -5.87 3.53
C SER A 40 -3.40 -5.44 2.85
N ALA A 41 -2.24 -5.69 3.47
CA ALA A 41 -0.94 -5.39 2.87
C ALA A 41 -0.58 -6.32 1.70
N ARG A 42 -1.01 -7.59 1.74
CA ARG A 42 -0.86 -8.52 0.62
C ARG A 42 -1.57 -8.01 -0.62
N GLU A 43 -2.82 -7.62 -0.49
CA GLU A 43 -3.61 -7.15 -1.63
C GLU A 43 -2.96 -5.91 -2.25
N ILE A 44 -2.50 -4.96 -1.44
CA ILE A 44 -1.76 -3.79 -1.93
C ILE A 44 -0.51 -4.22 -2.71
N LEU A 45 0.33 -5.10 -2.15
CA LEU A 45 1.57 -5.53 -2.79
C LEU A 45 1.34 -6.28 -4.11
N LEU A 46 0.34 -7.14 -4.17
CA LEU A 46 0.05 -7.91 -5.40
C LEU A 46 -0.48 -7.01 -6.52
N HIS A 47 -1.33 -6.02 -6.21
CA HIS A 47 -1.77 -5.05 -7.22
C HIS A 47 -0.64 -4.11 -7.65
N ILE A 48 0.27 -3.75 -6.75
CA ILE A 48 1.50 -3.03 -7.12
C ILE A 48 2.37 -3.86 -8.05
N ALA A 49 2.62 -5.14 -7.74
CA ALA A 49 3.40 -6.02 -8.61
C ALA A 49 2.75 -6.19 -9.99
N HIS A 50 1.42 -6.30 -10.03
CA HIS A 50 0.65 -6.33 -11.27
C HIS A 50 0.83 -5.04 -12.09
N ASP A 51 0.64 -3.86 -11.49
CA ASP A 51 0.83 -2.55 -12.15
C ASP A 51 2.26 -2.39 -12.69
N MET A 52 3.28 -2.81 -11.92
CA MET A 52 4.68 -2.77 -12.35
C MET A 52 4.96 -3.58 -13.62
N ARG A 53 4.18 -4.64 -13.88
CA ARG A 53 4.27 -5.48 -15.09
C ARG A 53 3.52 -4.92 -16.29
N THR A 54 2.67 -3.91 -16.10
CA THR A 54 1.95 -3.27 -17.20
C THR A 54 2.88 -2.36 -18.00
N GLY A 55 2.55 -2.18 -19.28
CA GLY A 55 3.26 -1.19 -20.11
C GLY A 55 2.99 0.22 -19.58
N GLN A 56 4.02 1.05 -19.53
CA GLN A 56 3.92 2.46 -19.13
C GLN A 56 4.71 3.27 -20.15
N SER A 57 4.08 4.30 -20.70
CA SER A 57 4.71 5.31 -21.54
C SER A 57 5.46 6.36 -20.71
N ALA A 58 6.36 7.10 -21.34
CA ALA A 58 7.08 8.18 -20.66
C ALA A 58 6.13 9.27 -20.12
N ASP A 59 5.04 9.56 -20.83
CA ASP A 59 4.04 10.53 -20.40
C ASP A 59 3.27 10.04 -19.17
N GLU A 60 2.88 8.76 -19.13
CA GLU A 60 2.24 8.14 -17.96
C GLU A 60 3.19 8.09 -16.75
N GLN A 61 4.48 7.81 -16.98
CA GLN A 61 5.50 7.86 -15.93
C GLN A 61 5.62 9.27 -15.33
N ILE A 62 5.72 10.29 -16.18
CA ILE A 62 5.76 11.69 -15.74
C ILE A 62 4.47 12.06 -14.99
N ALA A 63 3.30 11.64 -15.48
CA ALA A 63 2.03 11.89 -14.81
C ALA A 63 1.99 11.24 -13.42
N LYS A 64 2.30 9.94 -13.30
CA LYS A 64 2.34 9.23 -12.02
C LYS A 64 3.33 9.88 -11.05
N SER A 65 4.50 10.31 -11.52
CA SER A 65 5.50 11.02 -10.69
C SER A 65 4.99 12.32 -10.05
N LYS A 66 3.97 12.95 -10.65
CA LYS A 66 3.30 14.16 -10.15
C LYS A 66 2.03 13.86 -9.35
N GLY A 67 1.66 12.58 -9.20
CA GLY A 67 0.38 12.16 -8.65
C GLY A 67 -0.81 12.40 -9.59
N GLU A 68 -0.56 12.56 -10.88
CA GLU A 68 -1.57 12.68 -11.95
C GLU A 68 -1.82 11.30 -12.59
N GLY A 69 -2.92 11.14 -13.32
CA GLY A 69 -3.19 9.90 -14.05
C GLY A 69 -3.53 8.70 -13.17
N LEU A 70 -4.12 8.94 -11.99
CA LEU A 70 -4.48 7.90 -11.02
C LEU A 70 -5.49 6.88 -11.59
N GLU A 71 -6.22 7.25 -12.64
CA GLU A 71 -7.12 6.39 -13.42
C GLU A 71 -6.41 5.24 -14.16
N HIS A 72 -5.09 5.29 -14.34
CA HIS A 72 -4.33 4.27 -15.08
C HIS A 72 -4.03 3.02 -14.23
N ALA A 73 -4.29 3.04 -12.91
CA ALA A 73 -4.16 1.87 -12.04
C ALA A 73 -5.38 1.73 -11.10
N PRO A 74 -6.59 1.45 -11.65
CA PRO A 74 -7.84 1.46 -10.89
C PRO A 74 -7.83 0.43 -9.74
N GLU A 75 -7.16 -0.71 -9.92
CA GLU A 75 -7.05 -1.74 -8.89
C GLU A 75 -6.27 -1.25 -7.65
N ILE A 76 -5.19 -0.49 -7.86
CA ILE A 76 -4.42 0.14 -6.76
C ILE A 76 -5.30 1.16 -6.02
N VAL A 77 -6.07 1.95 -6.76
CA VAL A 77 -6.99 2.96 -6.20
C VAL A 77 -8.03 2.28 -5.30
N ASP A 78 -8.66 1.21 -5.76
CA ASP A 78 -9.73 0.53 -5.02
C ASP A 78 -9.21 -0.16 -3.76
N VAL A 79 -8.07 -0.86 -3.84
CA VAL A 79 -7.46 -1.52 -2.67
C VAL A 79 -6.96 -0.48 -1.64
N ALA A 80 -6.39 0.65 -2.09
CA ALA A 80 -5.96 1.74 -1.22
C ALA A 80 -7.14 2.37 -0.47
N LYS A 81 -8.26 2.62 -1.18
CA LYS A 81 -9.47 3.17 -0.57
C LYS A 81 -10.07 2.24 0.48
N THR A 82 -10.15 0.95 0.16
CA THR A 82 -10.64 -0.08 1.08
C THR A 82 -9.74 -0.17 2.31
N HIS A 83 -8.42 -0.20 2.11
CA HIS A 83 -7.45 -0.20 3.20
C HIS A 83 -7.59 1.02 4.12
N ALA A 84 -7.77 2.21 3.57
CA ALA A 84 -7.93 3.44 4.34
C ALA A 84 -9.22 3.44 5.20
N ASP A 85 -10.35 2.99 4.63
CA ASP A 85 -11.60 2.86 5.38
C ASP A 85 -11.47 1.84 6.51
N ASP A 86 -10.85 0.69 6.25
CA ASP A 86 -10.59 -0.34 7.25
C ASP A 86 -9.71 0.19 8.39
N ARG A 87 -8.67 0.96 8.07
CA ARG A 87 -7.77 1.53 9.08
C ARG A 87 -8.48 2.57 9.94
N LEU A 88 -9.29 3.43 9.33
CA LEU A 88 -10.13 4.37 10.06
C LEU A 88 -11.11 3.64 10.99
N ALA A 89 -11.77 2.57 10.50
CA ALA A 89 -12.73 1.78 11.28
C ALA A 89 -12.09 1.10 12.50
N HIS A 90 -10.81 0.75 12.42
CA HIS A 90 -10.03 0.19 13.53
C HIS A 90 -9.30 1.27 14.37
N GLY A 91 -9.60 2.55 14.14
CA GLY A 91 -9.10 3.66 14.96
C GLY A 91 -7.64 4.02 14.70
N PHE A 92 -7.09 3.70 13.52
CA PHE A 92 -5.78 4.20 13.11
C PHE A 92 -5.82 5.72 12.96
N THR A 93 -4.73 6.40 13.29
CA THR A 93 -4.52 7.81 12.90
C THR A 93 -3.97 7.90 11.48
N LEU A 94 -4.01 9.09 10.88
CA LEU A 94 -3.41 9.32 9.58
C LEU A 94 -1.90 9.09 9.60
N GLU A 95 -1.22 9.45 10.70
CA GLU A 95 0.20 9.22 10.89
C GLU A 95 0.56 7.73 10.95
N GLU A 96 -0.28 6.90 11.58
CA GLU A 96 -0.09 5.45 11.61
C GLU A 96 -0.27 4.84 10.21
N LEU A 97 -1.29 5.27 9.47
CA LEU A 97 -1.51 4.85 8.08
C LEU A 97 -0.29 5.18 7.20
N VAL A 98 0.22 6.42 7.26
CA VAL A 98 1.43 6.82 6.52
C VAL A 98 2.65 6.00 6.96
N SER A 99 2.75 5.70 8.25
CA SER A 99 3.86 4.90 8.80
C SER A 99 3.83 3.46 8.32
N GLU A 100 2.66 2.86 8.12
CA GLU A 100 2.52 1.52 7.53
C GLU A 100 3.07 1.46 6.11
N TYR A 101 2.70 2.42 5.25
CA TYR A 101 3.23 2.50 3.88
C TYR A 101 4.75 2.69 3.86
N ARG A 102 5.28 3.55 4.73
CA ARG A 102 6.73 3.75 4.87
C ARG A 102 7.42 2.44 5.28
N ALA A 103 6.87 1.72 6.25
CA ALA A 103 7.39 0.44 6.71
C ALA A 103 7.33 -0.62 5.61
N LEU A 104 6.26 -0.64 4.82
CA LEU A 104 6.06 -1.58 3.71
C LEU A 104 7.11 -1.36 2.61
N ARG A 105 7.26 -0.12 2.13
CA ARG A 105 8.28 0.24 1.13
C ARG A 105 9.69 -0.13 1.59
N ALA A 106 10.05 0.21 2.84
CA ALA A 106 11.35 -0.12 3.39
C ALA A 106 11.59 -1.64 3.50
N THR A 107 10.55 -2.42 3.75
CA THR A 107 10.67 -3.88 3.88
C THR A 107 10.86 -4.53 2.51
N VAL A 108 10.04 -4.15 1.51
CA VAL A 108 10.18 -4.65 0.14
C VAL A 108 11.56 -4.35 -0.43
N ILE A 109 12.04 -3.10 -0.31
CA ILE A 109 13.36 -2.72 -0.84
C ILE A 109 14.49 -3.50 -0.16
N ARG A 110 14.42 -3.75 1.16
CA ARG A 110 15.43 -4.58 1.86
C ARG A 110 15.44 -6.02 1.37
N HIS A 111 14.26 -6.62 1.17
CA HIS A 111 14.13 -7.96 0.61
C HIS A 111 14.73 -8.05 -0.80
N TRP A 112 14.53 -7.03 -1.62
CA TRP A 112 15.06 -6.99 -2.98
C TRP A 112 16.57 -6.75 -3.02
N GLN A 113 17.08 -5.86 -2.17
CA GLN A 113 18.51 -5.63 -2.00
C GLN A 113 19.27 -6.89 -1.56
N ALA A 114 18.61 -7.79 -0.84
CA ALA A 114 19.20 -9.06 -0.43
C ALA A 114 19.28 -10.12 -1.56
N GLN A 115 18.63 -9.88 -2.70
CA GLN A 115 18.70 -10.79 -3.84
C GLN A 115 19.94 -10.54 -4.71
N PRO A 116 20.41 -11.56 -5.44
CA PRO A 116 21.35 -11.34 -6.53
C PRO A 116 20.66 -10.64 -7.71
N TYR A 117 21.08 -9.41 -8.02
CA TYR A 117 20.70 -8.66 -9.21
C TYR A 117 21.90 -7.87 -9.75
N ARG A 118 21.82 -7.46 -11.03
CA ARG A 118 22.79 -6.54 -11.63
C ARG A 118 22.20 -5.14 -11.61
N VAL A 119 22.95 -4.17 -11.10
CA VAL A 119 22.54 -2.77 -11.18
C VAL A 119 22.67 -2.29 -12.63
N ASN A 120 21.55 -1.98 -13.27
CA ASN A 120 21.45 -1.44 -14.63
C ASN A 120 20.24 -0.48 -14.71
N GLU A 121 20.01 0.14 -15.87
CA GLU A 121 18.87 1.05 -16.09
C GLU A 121 17.52 0.39 -15.78
N GLU A 122 17.35 -0.88 -16.16
CA GLU A 122 16.14 -1.67 -15.87
C GLU A 122 15.90 -1.85 -14.36
N THR A 123 16.96 -1.98 -13.58
CA THR A 123 16.88 -2.05 -12.11
C THR A 123 16.42 -0.72 -11.53
N ILE A 124 16.92 0.40 -12.05
CA ILE A 124 16.49 1.74 -11.62
C ILE A 124 15.02 1.97 -11.98
N ASP A 125 14.60 1.60 -13.19
CA ASP A 125 13.21 1.71 -13.64
C ASP A 125 12.24 0.94 -12.73
N GLN A 126 12.62 -0.26 -12.28
CA GLN A 126 11.82 -1.04 -11.35
C GLN A 126 11.64 -0.36 -9.98
N ILE A 127 12.67 0.32 -9.46
CA ILE A 127 12.56 1.11 -8.22
C ILE A 127 11.61 2.29 -8.43
N VAL A 128 11.74 2.97 -9.58
CA VAL A 128 10.88 4.10 -9.93
C VAL A 128 9.42 3.67 -10.00
N ARG A 129 9.12 2.62 -10.79
CA ARG A 129 7.76 2.05 -10.90
C ARG A 129 7.18 1.63 -9.56
N PHE A 130 7.98 0.98 -8.72
CA PHE A 130 7.52 0.58 -7.39
C PHE A 130 7.21 1.79 -6.49
N ASN A 131 8.06 2.82 -6.52
CA ASN A 131 7.82 4.04 -5.75
C ASN A 131 6.57 4.78 -6.23
N GLU A 132 6.37 4.91 -7.54
CA GLU A 132 5.16 5.50 -8.13
C GLU A 132 3.90 4.78 -7.67
N ALA A 133 3.88 3.44 -7.73
CA ALA A 133 2.74 2.63 -7.32
C ALA A 133 2.44 2.74 -5.80
N ILE A 134 3.49 2.79 -4.96
CA ILE A 134 3.35 3.03 -3.51
C ILE A 134 2.81 4.45 -3.25
N ASP A 135 3.36 5.46 -3.91
CA ASP A 135 2.97 6.86 -3.70
C ASP A 135 1.54 7.11 -4.20
N GLN A 136 1.11 6.45 -5.28
CA GLN A 136 -0.28 6.42 -5.72
C GLN A 136 -1.20 5.79 -4.65
N ALA A 137 -0.87 4.60 -4.16
CA ALA A 137 -1.66 3.93 -3.12
C ALA A 137 -1.76 4.79 -1.83
N LEU A 138 -0.65 5.43 -1.43
CA LEU A 138 -0.62 6.31 -0.27
C LEU A 138 -1.47 7.57 -0.49
N THR A 139 -1.39 8.19 -1.67
CA THR A 139 -2.14 9.41 -2.01
C THR A 139 -3.65 9.15 -1.97
N GLU A 140 -4.11 8.06 -2.58
CA GLU A 140 -5.51 7.65 -2.57
C GLU A 140 -6.00 7.31 -1.16
N SER A 141 -5.16 6.62 -0.38
CA SER A 141 -5.47 6.29 1.01
C SER A 141 -5.63 7.54 1.88
N ILE A 142 -4.75 8.54 1.73
CA ILE A 142 -4.83 9.81 2.46
C ILE A 142 -6.09 10.59 2.06
N ALA A 143 -6.39 10.68 0.77
CA ALA A 143 -7.57 11.37 0.26
C ALA A 143 -8.85 10.73 0.82
N LYS A 144 -8.93 9.39 0.76
CA LYS A 144 -10.04 8.61 1.28
C LYS A 144 -10.19 8.71 2.79
N TYR A 145 -9.13 8.48 3.54
CA TYR A 145 -9.12 8.60 5.00
C TYR A 145 -9.61 10.00 5.42
N SER A 146 -9.08 11.05 4.79
CA SER A 146 -9.44 12.44 5.10
C SER A 146 -10.91 12.75 4.79
N ALA A 147 -11.47 12.18 3.72
CA ALA A 147 -12.88 12.34 3.37
C ALA A 147 -13.79 11.58 4.33
N SER A 148 -13.45 10.33 4.66
CA SER A 148 -14.20 9.48 5.60
C SER A 148 -14.17 10.06 7.02
N ALA A 149 -13.02 10.59 7.48
CA ALA A 149 -12.89 11.20 8.81
C ALA A 149 -13.68 12.51 8.98
N LYS A 150 -13.93 13.25 7.89
CA LYS A 150 -14.75 14.48 7.88
C LYS A 150 -16.25 14.21 7.79
N SER A 151 -16.64 13.00 7.42
CA SER A 151 -18.05 12.61 7.35
C SER A 151 -18.49 12.14 8.73
N PRO A 152 -19.42 12.84 9.41
CA PRO A 152 -19.90 12.40 10.71
C PRO A 152 -20.47 10.99 10.57
N ALA A 153 -20.05 10.07 11.44
CA ALA A 153 -20.59 8.72 11.49
C ALA A 153 -22.12 8.81 11.50
N ARG A 154 -22.79 8.20 10.52
CA ARG A 154 -24.25 8.09 10.55
C ARG A 154 -24.61 7.38 11.85
N PRO A 155 -25.38 7.99 12.77
CA PRO A 155 -25.80 7.30 13.97
C PRO A 155 -26.62 6.08 13.55
N PHE A 156 -26.30 4.94 14.13
CA PHE A 156 -27.00 3.67 13.92
C PHE A 156 -28.47 3.86 14.34
N GLN A 157 -29.38 3.92 13.37
CA GLN A 157 -30.82 4.02 13.63
C GLN A 157 -31.38 2.62 13.90
N TRP A 158 -31.55 2.30 15.19
CA TRP A 158 -32.39 1.19 15.61
C TRP A 158 -33.84 1.48 15.17
N HIS A 159 -34.36 0.70 14.23
CA HIS A 159 -35.80 0.66 13.99
C HIS A 159 -36.40 -0.29 15.03
N SER A 160 -36.67 0.22 16.22
CA SER A 160 -37.54 -0.46 17.18
C SER A 160 -38.98 -0.34 16.69
N GLY A 161 -39.41 -1.30 15.86
CA GLY A 161 -40.80 -1.51 15.53
C GLY A 161 -41.53 -2.14 16.71
N THR A 162 -42.53 -1.42 17.21
CA THR A 162 -43.65 -1.95 18.01
C THR A 162 -44.69 -2.56 17.09
#